data_AF-A0A1Q3E0Q3-F1
#
_entry.id   AF-A0A1Q3E0Q3-F1
#
_cell.length_a   1.000
_cell.length_b   1.000
_cell.length_c   1.000
_cell.angle_alpha   90.00
_cell.angle_beta   90.00
_cell.angle_gamma   90.00
#
_symmetry.space_group_name_H-M   'P 1'
#
loop_
_entity.id
_entity.type
_entity.pdbx_description
1 polymer ?
#
loop_
_entity_poly.entity_id
_entity_poly.type
_entity_poly.pdbx_seq_one_letter_code
_entity_poly.pdbx_strand_id
1 'polypeptide(L)'
;MKQSADPSESRRYPPPPSVLNDSLDSILSLNQIQHLTSLFEHNYLPWLNFVPIRETHSPILDLVYCTIASRHFDEATRSVVAPRLQSLTAEIVAKMIFQSRRSETLESIQSLFILSLWAPVCGADEDFRDGRLLVASAVSMAHDMRLNDACQIAARLRERKAKGEDVSDHEMFDAINKTRLWIALTNVESLLCTGSGRHPLSKRTAEYLTTFPLTSNLPSDMASGRDLRLRLLAELFDITEAGLAIRLQSLSEADVNLWYDGFVHVLSNLSRVARILLPLAVVGDFDVFYFKALNILVRTCRLLILYQASVSARQYFVHKEIDRPFWFREVRPYGLLILITWGKENMAVSESILVLLLELDVRLLGTSPDYIFNMIAFAASYVIGSKFLVLQSLGIDLPGSGEKLLCRTIDKLNQCSYSPDSPARKCATLISWMLSLWEDKLASLDPQKPFPPNCHYFHRF
;
A
#
# COMPACT_ATOMS: atom_id res chain seq x y z
N MET A 1 28.96 -44.14 11.86
CA MET A 1 28.08 -44.87 10.92
C MET A 1 26.64 -44.64 11.33
N LYS A 2 25.75 -44.55 10.32
CA LYS A 2 24.32 -44.18 10.34
C LYS A 2 24.01 -42.68 10.37
N GLN A 3 24.15 -42.10 9.18
CA GLN A 3 23.39 -40.95 8.68
C GLN A 3 21.89 -41.31 8.66
N SER A 4 21.05 -40.43 9.19
CA SER A 4 19.63 -40.33 8.86
C SER A 4 19.47 -39.23 7.81
N ALA A 5 18.98 -39.59 6.64
CA ALA A 5 18.70 -38.68 5.54
C ALA A 5 17.49 -37.79 5.85
N ASP A 6 17.66 -36.49 5.65
CA ASP A 6 16.60 -35.47 5.65
C ASP A 6 15.90 -35.48 4.29
N PRO A 7 14.56 -35.62 4.20
CA PRO A 7 13.84 -35.45 2.95
C PRO A 7 13.29 -34.01 2.87
N SER A 8 14.17 -33.06 2.58
CA SER A 8 13.76 -31.70 2.20
C SER A 8 14.42 -31.29 0.89
N GLU A 9 14.15 -32.03 -0.18
CA GLU A 9 14.32 -31.51 -1.54
C GLU A 9 13.26 -30.42 -1.77
N SER A 10 13.62 -29.19 -1.40
CA SER A 10 13.01 -28.02 -2.00
C SER A 10 13.19 -28.14 -3.51
N ARG A 11 12.08 -28.13 -4.26
CA ARG A 11 12.09 -28.00 -5.72
C ARG A 11 12.72 -26.65 -6.07
N ARG A 12 14.04 -26.61 -6.14
CA ARG A 12 14.79 -25.52 -6.76
C ARG A 12 14.49 -25.61 -8.24
N TYR A 13 13.71 -24.67 -8.74
CA TYR A 13 13.62 -24.46 -10.18
C TYR A 13 15.05 -24.22 -10.70
N PRO A 14 15.45 -24.89 -11.81
CA PRO A 14 16.74 -24.60 -12.42
C PRO A 14 16.77 -23.12 -12.82
N PRO A 15 17.92 -22.44 -12.72
CA PRO A 15 18.05 -21.08 -13.23
C PRO A 15 17.62 -21.08 -14.71
N PRO A 16 16.82 -20.10 -15.15
CA PRO A 16 16.42 -20.03 -16.54
C PRO A 16 17.67 -19.98 -17.43
N PRO A 17 17.67 -20.66 -18.59
CA PRO A 17 18.80 -20.61 -19.51
C PRO A 17 19.07 -19.14 -19.86
N SER A 18 20.34 -18.72 -19.76
CA SER A 18 20.78 -17.39 -20.17
C SER A 18 20.68 -17.28 -21.70
N VAL A 19 19.53 -16.84 -22.21
CA VAL A 19 19.36 -16.60 -23.64
C VAL A 19 19.80 -15.17 -23.94
N LEU A 20 21.04 -15.04 -24.38
CA LEU A 20 21.59 -13.81 -24.94
C LEU A 20 20.72 -13.37 -26.14
N ASN A 21 20.13 -12.18 -26.05
CA ASN A 21 19.32 -11.48 -27.07
C ASN A 21 17.81 -11.74 -27.10
N ASP A 22 17.17 -12.04 -25.97
CA ASP A 22 15.69 -11.95 -25.92
C ASP A 22 15.24 -10.47 -26.12
N SER A 23 14.40 -10.24 -27.12
CA SER A 23 13.60 -9.01 -27.27
C SER A 23 12.11 -9.31 -26.99
N LEU A 24 11.29 -8.29 -26.78
CA LEU A 24 9.85 -8.49 -26.56
C LEU A 24 9.21 -9.30 -27.71
N ASP A 25 9.55 -8.95 -28.95
CA ASP A 25 9.04 -9.61 -30.17
C ASP A 25 9.57 -11.05 -30.34
N SER A 26 10.66 -11.41 -29.68
CA SER A 26 11.20 -12.78 -29.66
C SER A 26 10.50 -13.69 -28.64
N ILE A 27 9.80 -13.10 -27.67
CA ILE A 27 9.07 -13.81 -26.61
C ILE A 27 7.59 -13.89 -26.95
N LEU A 28 7.02 -12.80 -27.47
CA LEU A 28 5.59 -12.66 -27.75
C LEU A 28 5.37 -12.28 -29.22
N SER A 29 4.33 -12.84 -29.82
CA SER A 29 3.82 -12.35 -31.11
C SER A 29 3.18 -10.97 -30.96
N LEU A 30 3.14 -10.20 -32.06
CA LEU A 30 2.51 -8.86 -32.08
C LEU A 30 1.07 -8.86 -31.54
N ASN A 31 0.28 -9.88 -31.86
CA ASN A 31 -1.09 -10.03 -31.37
C ASN A 31 -1.15 -10.23 -29.85
N GLN A 32 -0.19 -10.98 -29.29
CA GLN A 32 -0.09 -11.17 -27.84
C GLN A 32 0.33 -9.88 -27.14
N ILE A 33 1.27 -9.12 -27.72
CA ILE A 33 1.68 -7.82 -27.19
C ILE A 33 0.47 -6.88 -27.14
N GLN A 34 -0.26 -6.74 -28.24
CA GLN A 34 -1.47 -5.90 -28.30
C GLN A 34 -2.54 -6.33 -27.28
N HIS A 35 -2.76 -7.65 -27.15
CA HIS A 35 -3.72 -8.18 -26.19
C HIS A 35 -3.33 -7.89 -24.74
N LEU A 36 -2.07 -8.14 -24.37
CA LEU A 36 -1.59 -7.90 -23.00
C LEU A 36 -1.54 -6.40 -22.66
N THR A 37 -1.13 -5.55 -23.60
CA THR A 37 -1.16 -4.09 -23.43
C THR A 37 -2.60 -3.61 -23.21
N SER A 38 -3.57 -4.11 -23.98
CA SER A 38 -4.98 -3.79 -23.78
C SER A 38 -5.50 -4.23 -22.41
N LEU A 39 -5.11 -5.43 -21.94
CA LEU A 39 -5.43 -5.91 -20.59
C LEU A 39 -4.83 -5.00 -19.51
N PHE A 40 -3.59 -4.55 -19.68
CA PHE A 40 -2.95 -3.62 -18.77
C PHE A 40 -3.70 -2.29 -18.71
N GLU A 41 -4.00 -1.70 -19.88
CA GLU A 41 -4.70 -0.43 -20.00
C GLU A 41 -6.11 -0.46 -19.38
N HIS A 42 -6.81 -1.59 -19.50
CA HIS A 42 -8.15 -1.73 -18.94
C HIS A 42 -8.17 -2.00 -17.44
N ASN A 43 -7.29 -2.89 -16.95
CA ASN A 43 -7.41 -3.43 -15.59
C ASN A 43 -6.35 -2.91 -14.59
N TYR A 44 -5.22 -2.40 -15.08
CA TYR A 44 -4.08 -1.99 -14.23
C TYR A 44 -3.85 -0.48 -14.26
N LEU A 45 -3.96 0.13 -15.45
CA LEU A 45 -3.74 1.57 -15.62
C LEU A 45 -4.58 2.47 -14.70
N PRO A 46 -5.87 2.17 -14.41
CA PRO A 46 -6.65 3.02 -13.52
C PRO A 46 -6.12 3.10 -12.08
N TRP A 47 -5.24 2.18 -11.65
CA TRP A 47 -4.55 2.24 -10.36
C TRP A 47 -3.45 3.30 -10.31
N LEU A 48 -2.88 3.69 -11.46
CA LEU A 48 -1.79 4.67 -11.51
C LEU A 48 -2.30 6.09 -11.21
N ASN A 49 -3.59 6.36 -11.43
CA ASN A 49 -4.23 7.67 -11.35
C ASN A 49 -3.67 8.74 -12.33
N PHE A 50 -2.86 8.35 -13.31
CA PHE A 50 -2.44 9.19 -14.43
C PHE A 50 -2.41 8.39 -15.73
N VAL A 51 -2.30 9.11 -16.86
CA VAL A 51 -2.09 8.50 -18.18
C VAL A 51 -0.61 8.58 -18.51
N PRO A 52 0.05 7.44 -18.77
CA PRO A 52 1.46 7.41 -19.09
C PRO A 52 1.82 8.28 -20.29
N ILE A 53 2.86 9.07 -20.15
CA ILE A 53 3.44 9.92 -21.18
C ILE A 53 4.21 9.01 -22.12
N ARG A 54 3.63 8.74 -23.29
CA ARG A 54 4.17 7.85 -24.31
C ARG A 54 4.68 8.63 -25.51
N GLU A 55 5.83 8.23 -26.01
CA GLU A 55 6.29 8.57 -27.36
C GLU A 55 5.67 7.57 -28.36
N THR A 56 5.74 7.88 -29.66
CA THR A 56 5.19 7.03 -30.74
C THR A 56 5.69 5.58 -30.67
N HIS A 57 6.85 5.34 -30.06
CA HIS A 57 7.39 4.02 -29.75
C HIS A 57 7.84 3.98 -28.29
N SER A 58 7.24 3.10 -27.46
CA SER A 58 7.57 2.97 -26.03
C SER A 58 7.87 1.50 -25.67
N PRO A 59 9.02 0.95 -26.12
CA PRO A 59 9.32 -0.48 -26.04
C PRO A 59 9.46 -0.99 -24.60
N ILE A 60 9.96 -0.14 -23.69
CA ILE A 60 10.18 -0.52 -22.29
C ILE A 60 8.83 -0.57 -21.59
N LEU A 61 7.96 0.42 -21.81
CA LEU A 61 6.63 0.41 -21.23
C LEU A 61 5.82 -0.79 -21.73
N ASP A 62 5.88 -1.11 -23.03
CA ASP A 62 5.18 -2.27 -23.58
C ASP A 62 5.68 -3.58 -22.96
N LEU A 63 7.00 -3.72 -22.77
CA LEU A 63 7.57 -4.86 -22.04
C LEU A 63 7.05 -4.93 -20.60
N VAL A 64 7.03 -3.81 -19.87
CA VAL A 64 6.54 -3.77 -18.48
C VAL A 64 5.06 -4.14 -18.40
N TYR A 65 4.25 -3.62 -19.32
CA TYR A 65 2.81 -3.90 -19.38
C TYR A 65 2.58 -5.39 -19.65
N CYS A 66 3.27 -5.93 -20.66
CA CYS A 66 3.22 -7.35 -20.98
C CYS A 66 3.69 -8.21 -19.81
N THR A 67 4.75 -7.81 -19.11
CA THR A 67 5.27 -8.54 -17.96
C THR A 67 4.25 -8.62 -16.83
N ILE A 68 3.56 -7.52 -16.51
CA ILE A 68 2.54 -7.52 -15.46
C ILE A 68 1.27 -8.24 -15.91
N ALA A 69 0.79 -7.95 -17.12
CA ALA A 69 -0.43 -8.55 -17.67
C ALA A 69 -0.28 -10.06 -17.95
N SER A 70 0.95 -10.57 -18.08
CA SER A 70 1.20 -12.02 -18.24
C SER A 70 0.66 -12.89 -17.10
N ARG A 71 0.28 -12.28 -15.95
CA ARG A 71 -0.49 -12.92 -14.87
C ARG A 71 -1.79 -13.57 -15.36
N HIS A 72 -2.39 -13.02 -16.42
CA HIS A 72 -3.65 -13.47 -17.01
C HIS A 72 -3.51 -14.65 -17.98
N PHE A 73 -2.29 -15.06 -18.32
CA PHE A 73 -2.10 -16.30 -19.09
C PHE A 73 -2.54 -17.52 -18.28
N ASP A 74 -2.97 -18.56 -19.00
CA ASP A 74 -3.17 -19.87 -18.43
C ASP A 74 -1.86 -20.42 -17.85
N GLU A 75 -1.95 -21.39 -16.93
CA GLU A 75 -0.81 -21.89 -16.19
C GLU A 75 0.30 -22.44 -17.10
N ALA A 76 -0.07 -23.16 -18.17
CA ALA A 76 0.88 -23.75 -19.09
C ALA A 76 1.65 -22.67 -19.86
N THR A 77 0.94 -21.71 -20.47
CA THR A 77 1.57 -20.59 -21.20
C THR A 77 2.41 -19.72 -20.27
N ARG A 78 1.87 -19.39 -19.09
CA ARG A 78 2.54 -18.53 -18.11
C ARG A 78 3.85 -19.13 -17.63
N SER A 79 3.90 -20.44 -17.39
CA SER A 79 5.11 -21.13 -16.92
C SER A 79 6.31 -21.00 -17.87
N VAL A 80 6.04 -20.79 -19.17
CA VAL A 80 7.08 -20.64 -20.21
C VAL A 80 7.39 -19.17 -20.49
N VAL A 81 6.35 -18.35 -20.62
CA VAL A 81 6.46 -16.97 -21.12
C VAL A 81 6.85 -15.98 -20.01
N ALA A 82 6.21 -16.07 -18.85
CA ALA A 82 6.41 -15.08 -17.79
C ALA A 82 7.84 -15.06 -17.23
N PRO A 83 8.57 -16.19 -17.04
CA PRO A 83 9.97 -16.16 -16.64
C PRO A 83 10.87 -15.42 -17.63
N ARG A 84 10.64 -15.59 -18.95
CA ARG A 84 11.41 -14.91 -20.00
C ARG A 84 11.17 -13.39 -19.98
N LEU A 85 9.90 -12.98 -19.93
CA LEU A 85 9.53 -11.55 -19.82
C LEU A 85 10.13 -10.91 -18.56
N GLN A 86 10.10 -11.63 -17.44
CA GLN A 86 10.70 -11.16 -16.19
C GLN A 86 12.21 -11.04 -16.25
N SER A 87 12.89 -12.02 -16.85
CA SER A 87 14.34 -11.99 -17.04
C SER A 87 14.76 -10.79 -17.89
N LEU A 88 14.09 -10.58 -19.03
CA LEU A 88 14.34 -9.43 -19.89
C LEU A 88 14.07 -8.11 -19.17
N THR A 89 12.96 -8.03 -18.43
CA THR A 89 12.64 -6.85 -17.62
C THR A 89 13.70 -6.61 -16.54
N ALA A 90 14.20 -7.66 -15.87
CA ALA A 90 15.21 -7.55 -14.83
C ALA A 90 16.53 -7.01 -15.38
N GLU A 91 16.94 -7.51 -16.56
CA GLU A 91 18.15 -7.04 -17.23
C GLU A 91 18.07 -5.55 -17.60
N ILE A 92 16.93 -5.12 -18.15
CA ILE A 92 16.70 -3.71 -18.49
C ILE A 92 16.66 -2.83 -17.24
N VAL A 93 15.97 -3.25 -16.19
CA VAL A 93 15.93 -2.52 -14.91
C VAL A 93 17.31 -2.40 -14.29
N ALA A 94 18.11 -3.47 -14.31
CA ALA A 94 19.49 -3.42 -13.82
C ALA A 94 20.31 -2.39 -14.62
N LYS A 95 20.20 -2.38 -15.94
CA LYS A 95 20.84 -1.35 -16.79
C LYS A 95 20.38 0.06 -16.42
N MET A 96 19.08 0.28 -16.20
CA MET A 96 18.54 1.58 -15.80
C MET A 96 19.11 2.06 -14.47
N ILE A 97 19.19 1.18 -13.47
CA ILE A 97 19.66 1.53 -12.13
C ILE A 97 21.18 1.76 -12.12
N PHE A 98 21.96 0.89 -12.76
CA PHE A 98 23.43 0.97 -12.72
C PHE A 98 24.03 1.90 -13.78
N GLN A 99 23.27 2.31 -14.79
CA GLN A 99 23.70 3.22 -15.87
C GLN A 99 22.80 4.45 -16.00
N SER A 100 22.37 5.01 -14.86
CA SER A 100 21.33 6.05 -14.75
C SER A 100 21.43 7.18 -15.77
N ARG A 101 22.63 7.75 -15.99
CA ARG A 101 22.85 8.88 -16.91
C ARG A 101 22.41 8.64 -18.36
N ARG A 102 22.35 7.39 -18.81
CA ARG A 102 21.88 7.05 -20.18
C ARG A 102 20.41 6.63 -20.21
N SER A 103 19.80 6.47 -19.05
CA SER A 103 18.44 5.95 -18.87
C SER A 103 17.49 6.96 -18.23
N GLU A 104 17.91 8.22 -18.03
CA GLU A 104 17.08 9.34 -17.56
C GLU A 104 16.05 9.74 -18.63
N THR A 105 15.00 8.94 -18.77
CA THR A 105 13.86 9.21 -19.65
C THR A 105 12.55 9.10 -18.87
N LEU A 106 11.51 9.81 -19.31
CA LEU A 106 10.16 9.66 -18.74
C LEU A 106 9.67 8.22 -18.84
N GLU A 107 10.02 7.51 -19.91
CA GLU A 107 9.68 6.10 -20.08
C GLU A 107 10.29 5.23 -18.97
N SER A 108 11.57 5.43 -18.65
CA SER A 108 12.27 4.68 -17.60
C SER A 108 11.70 4.98 -16.21
N ILE A 109 11.43 6.25 -15.91
CA ILE A 109 10.80 6.67 -14.65
C ILE A 109 9.44 5.98 -14.47
N GLN A 110 8.59 6.02 -15.50
CA GLN A 110 7.26 5.40 -15.47
C GLN A 110 7.34 3.88 -15.37
N SER A 111 8.32 3.27 -16.02
CA SER A 111 8.55 1.81 -15.98
C SER A 111 8.96 1.35 -14.59
N LEU A 112 9.91 2.02 -13.95
CA LEU A 112 10.33 1.72 -12.57
C LEU A 112 9.20 1.97 -11.57
N PHE A 113 8.44 3.05 -11.74
CA PHE A 113 7.25 3.34 -10.96
C PHE A 113 6.21 2.21 -11.05
N ILE A 114 5.86 1.77 -12.26
CA ILE A 114 4.89 0.69 -12.47
C ILE A 114 5.40 -0.60 -11.84
N LEU A 115 6.68 -0.96 -12.07
CA LEU A 115 7.27 -2.17 -11.49
C LEU A 115 7.36 -2.14 -9.96
N SER A 116 7.39 -0.96 -9.33
CA SER A 116 7.38 -0.84 -7.86
C SER A 116 6.05 -1.25 -7.22
N LEU A 117 4.96 -1.28 -8.00
CA LEU A 117 3.60 -1.54 -7.52
C LEU A 117 3.20 -3.02 -7.59
N TRP A 118 3.82 -3.80 -8.47
CA TRP A 118 3.42 -5.18 -8.75
C TRP A 118 4.62 -6.14 -8.73
N ALA A 119 4.54 -7.16 -7.90
CA ALA A 119 5.57 -8.19 -7.78
C ALA A 119 5.73 -9.01 -9.08
N PRO A 120 6.88 -9.67 -9.24
CA PRO A 120 7.06 -10.67 -10.28
C PRO A 120 6.00 -11.79 -10.20
N VAL A 121 5.32 -12.02 -11.32
CA VAL A 121 4.43 -13.16 -11.62
C VAL A 121 4.92 -14.55 -11.15
N CYS A 122 6.16 -14.95 -11.50
CA CYS A 122 6.75 -16.25 -11.20
C CYS A 122 7.48 -16.35 -9.86
N GLY A 123 7.31 -15.37 -8.96
CA GLY A 123 8.20 -15.21 -7.81
C GLY A 123 9.59 -14.76 -8.24
N ALA A 124 10.30 -14.09 -7.33
CA ALA A 124 11.71 -13.79 -7.50
C ALA A 124 12.39 -13.93 -6.12
N ASP A 125 13.68 -14.23 -6.11
CA ASP A 125 14.49 -14.01 -4.90
C ASP A 125 14.32 -12.54 -4.50
N GLU A 126 13.87 -12.32 -3.26
CA GLU A 126 13.48 -10.99 -2.75
C GLU A 126 14.60 -9.96 -2.87
N ASP A 127 15.85 -10.41 -2.99
CA ASP A 127 17.05 -9.58 -3.03
C ASP A 127 17.18 -8.70 -4.28
N PHE A 128 16.54 -9.04 -5.41
CA PHE A 128 16.76 -8.32 -6.68
C PHE A 128 15.66 -7.33 -7.08
N ARG A 129 14.53 -7.26 -6.36
CA ARG A 129 13.40 -6.34 -6.71
C ARG A 129 12.66 -5.80 -5.49
N ASP A 130 13.35 -5.08 -4.60
CA ASP A 130 12.69 -4.26 -3.58
C ASP A 130 11.93 -3.10 -4.26
N GLY A 131 10.60 -3.11 -4.20
CA GLY A 131 9.77 -2.04 -4.77
C GLY A 131 10.14 -0.65 -4.23
N ARG A 132 10.65 -0.59 -2.99
CA ARG A 132 11.18 0.66 -2.40
C ARG A 132 12.42 1.16 -3.12
N LEU A 133 13.30 0.25 -3.54
CA LEU A 133 14.49 0.60 -4.33
C LEU A 133 14.06 1.11 -5.71
N LEU A 134 13.12 0.42 -6.37
CA LEU A 134 12.64 0.80 -7.70
C LEU A 134 12.01 2.22 -7.69
N VAL A 135 11.12 2.50 -6.74
CA VAL A 135 10.52 3.84 -6.65
C VAL A 135 11.54 4.90 -6.24
N ALA A 136 12.48 4.61 -5.35
CA ALA A 136 13.55 5.54 -4.97
C ALA A 136 14.45 5.87 -6.17
N SER A 137 14.80 4.87 -6.99
CA SER A 137 15.53 5.08 -8.25
C SER A 137 14.72 5.92 -9.23
N ALA A 138 13.42 5.67 -9.38
CA ALA A 138 12.53 6.48 -10.22
C ALA A 138 12.45 7.94 -9.75
N VAL A 139 12.37 8.15 -8.43
CA VAL A 139 12.36 9.50 -7.80
C VAL A 139 13.69 10.22 -8.03
N SER A 140 14.82 9.52 -7.89
CA SER A 140 16.14 10.10 -8.20
C SER A 140 16.23 10.56 -9.65
N MET A 141 15.86 9.71 -10.61
CA MET A 141 15.83 10.08 -12.03
C MET A 141 14.86 11.24 -12.30
N ALA A 142 13.70 11.25 -11.63
CA ALA A 142 12.73 12.34 -11.73
C ALA A 142 13.31 13.67 -11.21
N HIS A 143 14.10 13.65 -10.14
CA HIS A 143 14.82 14.83 -9.66
C HIS A 143 15.86 15.32 -10.66
N ASP A 144 16.65 14.43 -11.26
CA ASP A 144 17.65 14.78 -12.27
C ASP A 144 16.98 15.43 -13.51
N MET A 145 15.78 14.97 -13.88
CA MET A 145 14.93 15.54 -14.93
C MET A 145 14.10 16.76 -14.49
N ARG A 146 14.25 17.23 -13.25
CA ARG A 146 13.49 18.35 -12.65
C ARG A 146 11.96 18.18 -12.67
N LEU A 147 11.46 16.96 -12.58
CA LEU A 147 10.03 16.70 -12.46
C LEU A 147 9.44 17.28 -11.17
N ASN A 148 10.26 17.45 -10.12
CA ASN A 148 9.86 18.11 -8.89
C ASN A 148 9.45 19.58 -9.09
N ASP A 149 9.93 20.24 -10.15
CA ASP A 149 9.56 21.62 -10.47
C ASP A 149 8.23 21.71 -11.26
N ALA A 150 7.70 20.57 -11.74
CA ALA A 150 6.52 20.54 -12.62
C ALA A 150 5.28 21.19 -11.97
N CYS A 151 5.09 21.00 -10.66
CA CYS A 151 3.98 21.61 -9.92
C CYS A 151 4.06 23.14 -9.96
N GLN A 152 5.26 23.70 -9.76
CA GLN A 152 5.49 25.14 -9.78
C GLN A 152 5.32 25.71 -11.20
N ILE A 153 5.81 24.98 -12.21
CA ILE A 153 5.65 25.36 -13.62
C ILE A 153 4.16 25.40 -13.99
N ALA A 154 3.40 24.35 -13.67
CA ALA A 154 1.97 24.28 -13.93
C ALA A 154 1.20 25.41 -13.22
N ALA A 155 1.53 25.69 -11.96
CA ALA A 155 0.92 26.79 -11.21
C ALA A 155 1.20 28.16 -11.85
N ARG A 156 2.45 28.43 -12.25
CA ARG A 156 2.81 29.69 -12.93
C ARG A 156 2.13 29.85 -14.28
N LEU A 157 2.06 28.78 -15.08
CA LEU A 157 1.37 28.81 -16.37
C LEU A 157 -0.12 29.13 -16.19
N ARG A 158 -0.76 28.60 -15.14
CA ARG A 158 -2.17 28.92 -14.85
C ARG A 158 -2.36 30.35 -14.42
N GLU A 159 -1.46 30.87 -13.59
CA GLU A 159 -1.49 32.27 -13.16
C GLU A 159 -1.35 33.22 -14.36
N ARG A 160 -0.41 32.93 -15.27
CA ARG A 160 -0.23 33.69 -16.53
C ARG A 160 -1.48 33.65 -17.40
N LYS A 161 -2.06 32.47 -17.60
CA LYS A 161 -3.33 32.31 -18.35
C LYS A 161 -4.47 33.09 -17.69
N ALA A 162 -4.56 33.09 -16.36
CA ALA A 162 -5.56 33.86 -15.61
C ALA A 162 -5.35 35.39 -15.73
N LYS A 163 -4.12 35.85 -15.93
CA LYS A 163 -3.77 37.25 -16.22
C LYS A 163 -4.02 37.65 -17.68
N GLY A 164 -4.50 36.73 -18.51
CA GLY A 164 -4.77 36.97 -19.93
C GLY A 164 -3.53 36.90 -20.83
N GLU A 165 -2.42 36.35 -20.33
CA GLU A 165 -1.25 36.09 -21.17
C GLU A 165 -1.51 34.90 -22.10
N ASP A 166 -0.93 34.94 -23.31
CA ASP A 166 -0.98 33.83 -24.25
C ASP A 166 -0.12 32.67 -23.72
N VAL A 167 -0.78 31.58 -23.37
CA VAL A 167 -0.17 30.34 -22.86
C VAL A 167 -0.64 29.20 -23.74
N SER A 168 0.31 28.53 -24.38
CA SER A 168 0.02 27.38 -25.24
C SER A 168 -0.66 26.27 -24.45
N ASP A 169 -1.77 25.75 -24.99
CA ASP A 169 -2.48 24.62 -24.40
C ASP A 169 -1.59 23.36 -24.34
N HIS A 170 -0.63 23.22 -25.27
CA HIS A 170 0.33 22.13 -25.26
C HIS A 170 1.31 22.23 -24.08
N GLU A 171 1.84 23.43 -23.80
CA GLU A 171 2.73 23.66 -22.66
C GLU A 171 2.02 23.41 -21.33
N MET A 172 0.77 23.85 -21.22
CA MET A 172 -0.08 23.58 -20.05
C MET A 172 -0.31 22.08 -19.87
N PHE A 173 -0.67 21.38 -20.95
CA PHE A 173 -0.94 19.94 -20.91
C PHE A 173 0.29 19.13 -20.49
N ASP A 174 1.47 19.44 -21.04
CA ASP A 174 2.73 18.80 -20.67
C ASP A 174 3.08 19.05 -19.19
N ALA A 175 2.99 20.29 -18.72
CA ALA A 175 3.26 20.64 -17.33
C ALA A 175 2.32 19.92 -16.35
N ILE A 176 1.03 19.82 -16.68
CA ILE A 176 0.05 19.10 -15.86
C ILE A 176 0.35 17.59 -15.86
N ASN A 177 0.68 16.96 -16.98
CA ASN A 177 0.98 15.54 -17.02
C ASN A 177 2.27 15.19 -16.24
N LYS A 178 3.31 16.03 -16.34
CA LYS A 178 4.51 15.89 -15.51
C LYS A 178 4.19 16.06 -14.03
N THR A 179 3.27 16.98 -13.69
CA THR A 179 2.79 17.15 -12.32
C THR A 179 2.05 15.89 -11.83
N ARG A 180 1.16 15.30 -12.64
CA ARG A 180 0.47 14.05 -12.31
C ARG A 180 1.47 12.91 -12.04
N LEU A 181 2.47 12.76 -12.90
CA LEU A 181 3.53 11.76 -12.74
C LEU A 181 4.33 11.99 -11.45
N TRP A 182 4.76 13.23 -11.18
CA TRP A 182 5.47 13.58 -9.95
C TRP A 182 4.65 13.25 -8.69
N ILE A 183 3.38 13.66 -8.65
CA ILE A 183 2.51 13.37 -7.49
C ILE A 183 2.26 11.86 -7.35
N ALA A 184 2.05 11.13 -8.45
CA ALA A 184 1.92 9.68 -8.40
C ALA A 184 3.19 9.00 -7.82
N LEU A 185 4.38 9.41 -8.28
CA LEU A 185 5.67 8.93 -7.78
C LEU A 185 5.81 9.16 -6.27
N THR A 186 5.62 10.41 -5.83
CA THR A 186 5.76 10.76 -4.40
C THR A 186 4.74 10.00 -3.54
N ASN A 187 3.50 9.83 -4.01
CA ASN A 187 2.47 9.04 -3.33
C ASN A 187 2.91 7.58 -3.12
N VAL A 188 3.44 6.95 -4.16
CA VAL A 188 3.90 5.56 -4.08
C VAL A 188 5.16 5.43 -3.23
N GLU A 189 6.09 6.38 -3.30
CA GLU A 189 7.28 6.38 -2.44
C GLU A 189 6.89 6.49 -0.96
N SER A 190 6.07 7.49 -0.60
CA SER A 190 5.52 7.64 0.76
C SER A 190 4.84 6.38 1.26
N LEU A 191 4.00 5.79 0.41
CA LEU A 191 3.28 4.57 0.72
C LEU A 191 4.23 3.39 1.00
N LEU A 192 5.24 3.18 0.15
CA LEU A 192 6.18 2.06 0.30
C LEU A 192 7.20 2.29 1.44
N CYS A 193 7.45 3.54 1.83
CA CYS A 193 8.24 3.90 3.02
C CYS A 193 7.43 3.80 4.34
N THR A 194 6.11 3.85 4.26
CA THR A 194 5.22 3.83 5.43
C THR A 194 5.43 2.54 6.23
N GLY A 195 5.81 2.69 7.51
CA GLY A 195 6.04 1.55 8.42
C GLY A 195 7.39 0.84 8.23
N SER A 196 8.21 1.22 7.24
CA SER A 196 9.51 0.58 6.98
C SER A 196 10.69 1.21 7.72
N GLY A 197 10.46 2.30 8.48
CA GLY A 197 11.51 3.08 9.13
C GLY A 197 12.39 3.89 8.15
N ARG A 198 12.06 3.92 6.86
CA ARG A 198 12.74 4.76 5.85
C ARG A 198 11.91 6.03 5.63
N HIS A 199 12.60 7.13 5.34
CA HIS A 199 11.95 8.37 4.91
C HIS A 199 11.95 8.46 3.38
N PRO A 200 10.86 8.95 2.76
CA PRO A 200 10.85 9.26 1.33
C PRO A 200 11.97 10.25 0.98
N LEU A 201 12.57 10.10 -0.20
CA LEU A 201 13.52 11.07 -0.75
C LEU A 201 12.77 12.28 -1.31
N SER A 202 11.60 12.05 -1.91
CA SER A 202 10.78 13.12 -2.44
C SER A 202 10.13 13.96 -1.36
N LYS A 203 9.83 15.21 -1.71
CA LYS A 203 9.00 16.11 -0.91
C LYS A 203 7.92 16.70 -1.79
N ARG A 204 6.68 16.60 -1.33
CA ARG A 204 5.56 17.31 -1.97
C ARG A 204 5.62 18.78 -1.59
N THR A 205 5.28 19.64 -2.54
CA THR A 205 5.20 21.09 -2.33
C THR A 205 3.73 21.53 -2.40
N ALA A 206 3.33 22.54 -1.65
CA ALA A 206 1.91 22.92 -1.51
C ALA A 206 1.24 23.34 -2.85
N GLU A 207 2.03 23.64 -3.88
CA GLU A 207 1.60 24.02 -5.23
C GLU A 207 0.79 22.93 -5.95
N TYR A 208 0.86 21.66 -5.53
CA TYR A 208 -0.05 20.65 -6.09
C TYR A 208 -1.52 20.93 -5.72
N LEU A 209 -1.77 21.60 -4.59
CA LEU A 209 -3.13 21.94 -4.13
C LEU A 209 -3.80 22.98 -5.04
N THR A 210 -3.01 23.86 -5.67
CA THR A 210 -3.49 24.82 -6.67
C THR A 210 -3.59 24.18 -8.05
N THR A 211 -2.76 23.17 -8.32
CA THR A 211 -2.80 22.41 -9.57
C THR A 211 -4.01 21.46 -9.64
N PHE A 212 -4.45 20.91 -8.51
CA PHE A 212 -5.64 20.06 -8.46
C PHE A 212 -6.62 20.59 -7.41
N PRO A 213 -7.32 21.72 -7.65
CA PRO A 213 -8.17 22.34 -6.63
C PRO A 213 -9.35 21.44 -6.24
N LEU A 214 -9.72 21.42 -4.96
CA LEU A 214 -11.00 20.87 -4.53
C LEU A 214 -12.11 21.81 -4.99
N THR A 215 -12.95 21.33 -5.90
CA THR A 215 -14.14 22.03 -6.34
C THR A 215 -15.31 21.73 -5.41
N SER A 216 -16.27 22.66 -5.31
CA SER A 216 -17.53 22.44 -4.58
C SER A 216 -18.37 21.30 -5.18
N ASN A 217 -18.21 21.08 -6.48
CA ASN A 217 -18.90 20.02 -7.22
C ASN A 217 -18.02 18.77 -7.28
N LEU A 218 -18.66 17.61 -7.23
CA LEU A 218 -18.01 16.33 -7.47
C LEU A 218 -17.49 16.25 -8.92
N PRO A 219 -16.42 15.48 -9.18
CA PRO A 219 -15.93 15.31 -10.53
C PRO A 219 -16.99 14.67 -11.42
N SER A 220 -17.20 15.23 -12.61
CA SER A 220 -18.18 14.75 -13.60
C SER A 220 -17.61 13.79 -14.62
N ASP A 221 -16.28 13.61 -14.65
CA ASP A 221 -15.57 12.81 -15.64
C ASP A 221 -14.38 12.07 -15.02
N MET A 222 -13.91 11.04 -15.74
CA MET A 222 -12.81 10.18 -15.29
C MET A 222 -11.49 10.92 -15.07
N ALA A 223 -11.17 11.93 -15.89
CA ALA A 223 -9.90 12.64 -15.77
C ALA A 223 -9.88 13.50 -14.50
N SER A 224 -10.94 14.27 -14.28
CA SER A 224 -11.14 15.05 -13.05
C SER A 224 -11.19 14.15 -11.81
N GLY A 225 -11.80 12.96 -11.94
CA GLY A 225 -11.83 11.95 -10.88
C GLY A 225 -10.44 11.43 -10.52
N ARG A 226 -9.59 11.14 -11.52
CA ARG A 226 -8.19 10.73 -11.30
C ARG A 226 -7.35 11.82 -10.64
N ASP A 227 -7.53 13.07 -11.05
CA ASP A 227 -6.85 14.23 -10.43
C ASP A 227 -7.26 14.39 -8.97
N LEU A 228 -8.55 14.22 -8.65
CA LEU A 228 -9.04 14.20 -7.28
C LEU A 228 -8.41 13.06 -6.48
N ARG A 229 -8.32 11.84 -7.04
CA ARG A 229 -7.66 10.69 -6.37
C ARG A 229 -6.18 10.99 -6.08
N LEU A 230 -5.43 11.52 -7.05
CA LEU A 230 -4.02 11.88 -6.87
C LEU A 230 -3.83 12.87 -5.71
N ARG A 231 -4.65 13.91 -5.67
CA ARG A 231 -4.63 14.91 -4.59
C ARG A 231 -4.97 14.30 -3.23
N LEU A 232 -6.06 13.54 -3.14
CA LEU A 232 -6.51 12.98 -1.86
C LEU A 232 -5.51 11.95 -1.32
N LEU A 233 -4.84 11.21 -2.20
CA LEU A 233 -3.72 10.34 -1.84
C LEU A 233 -2.53 11.13 -1.29
N ALA A 234 -2.17 12.25 -1.92
CA ALA A 234 -1.09 13.10 -1.42
C ALA A 234 -1.41 13.64 -0.02
N GLU A 235 -2.60 14.22 0.18
CA GLU A 235 -3.02 14.70 1.50
C GLU A 235 -3.06 13.55 2.52
N LEU A 236 -3.55 12.37 2.13
CA LEU A 236 -3.61 11.18 2.99
C LEU A 236 -2.23 10.75 3.49
N PHE A 237 -1.24 10.70 2.60
CA PHE A 237 0.12 10.29 2.97
C PHE A 237 0.86 11.37 3.76
N ASP A 238 0.68 12.66 3.44
CA ASP A 238 1.22 13.77 4.26
C ASP A 238 0.70 13.69 5.71
N ILE A 239 -0.60 13.43 5.89
CA ILE A 239 -1.23 13.24 7.21
C ILE A 239 -0.70 11.98 7.90
N THR A 240 -0.55 10.88 7.16
CA THR A 240 -0.07 9.61 7.71
C THR A 240 1.37 9.74 8.19
N GLU A 241 2.25 10.35 7.41
CA GLU A 241 3.64 10.61 7.80
C GLU A 241 3.72 11.50 9.05
N ALA A 242 2.92 12.56 9.11
CA ALA A 242 2.84 13.42 10.30
C ALA A 242 2.43 12.63 11.55
N GLY A 243 1.41 11.77 11.45
CA GLY A 243 0.99 10.88 12.55
C GLY A 243 2.07 9.87 12.94
N LEU A 244 2.75 9.30 11.94
CA LEU A 244 3.84 8.35 12.13
C LEU A 244 5.12 8.97 12.70
N ALA A 245 5.23 10.30 12.73
CA ALA A 245 6.34 11.02 13.35
C ALA A 245 6.12 11.33 14.84
N ILE A 246 4.89 11.25 15.34
CA ILE A 246 4.57 11.57 16.75
C ILE A 246 5.18 10.52 17.69
N ARG A 247 5.88 10.98 18.74
CA ARG A 247 6.52 10.13 19.75
C ARG A 247 6.20 10.66 21.15
N LEU A 248 6.03 9.76 22.11
CA LEU A 248 5.93 10.11 23.53
C LEU A 248 7.34 10.17 24.12
N GLN A 249 7.73 11.30 24.69
CA GLN A 249 9.09 11.53 25.20
C GLN A 249 9.20 11.29 26.71
N SER A 250 8.12 11.55 27.45
CA SER A 250 8.03 11.51 28.90
C SER A 250 6.60 11.24 29.38
N LEU A 251 6.45 10.89 30.65
CA LEU A 251 5.13 10.82 31.33
C LEU A 251 4.77 12.12 32.06
N SER A 252 5.44 13.24 31.73
CA SER A 252 5.01 14.54 32.25
C SER A 252 3.64 14.89 31.68
N GLU A 253 2.79 15.55 32.48
CA GLU A 253 1.44 15.93 32.04
C GLU A 253 1.47 16.74 30.75
N ALA A 254 2.40 17.70 30.64
CA ALA A 254 2.56 18.53 29.44
C ALA A 254 2.88 17.70 28.19
N ASP A 255 3.82 16.75 28.28
CA ASP A 255 4.23 15.95 27.12
C ASP A 255 3.17 14.91 26.72
N VAL A 256 2.51 14.28 27.69
CA VAL A 256 1.40 13.34 27.42
C VAL A 256 0.24 14.07 26.75
N ASN A 257 -0.09 15.29 27.18
CA ASN A 257 -1.12 16.10 26.54
C ASN A 257 -0.71 16.52 25.12
N LEU A 258 0.54 16.98 24.92
CA LEU A 258 1.05 17.35 23.60
C LEU A 258 1.04 16.15 22.62
N TRP A 259 1.47 14.99 23.08
CA TRP A 259 1.41 13.73 22.33
C TRP A 259 -0.02 13.42 21.89
N TYR A 260 -0.98 13.53 22.80
CA TYR A 260 -2.40 13.29 22.51
C TYR A 260 -2.96 14.31 21.52
N ASP A 261 -2.71 15.60 21.73
CA ASP A 261 -3.18 16.67 20.85
C ASP A 261 -2.65 16.52 19.42
N GLY A 262 -1.40 16.07 19.27
CA GLY A 262 -0.82 15.73 17.97
C GLY A 262 -1.62 14.65 17.24
N PHE A 263 -1.97 13.56 17.93
CA PHE A 263 -2.78 12.48 17.34
C PHE A 263 -4.20 12.95 17.03
N VAL A 264 -4.84 13.71 17.92
CA VAL A 264 -6.18 14.28 17.67
C VAL A 264 -6.17 15.17 16.43
N HIS A 265 -5.15 16.02 16.28
CA HIS A 265 -4.99 16.88 15.11
C HIS A 265 -4.86 16.07 13.82
N VAL A 266 -3.98 15.07 13.79
CA VAL A 266 -3.78 14.20 12.62
C VAL A 266 -5.04 13.40 12.28
N LEU A 267 -5.70 12.82 13.27
CA LEU A 267 -6.95 12.05 13.07
C LEU A 267 -8.10 12.94 12.58
N SER A 268 -8.15 14.20 13.01
CA SER A 268 -9.11 15.19 12.50
C SER A 268 -8.87 15.49 11.02
N ASN A 269 -7.62 15.77 10.64
CA ASN A 269 -7.23 15.99 9.24
C ASN A 269 -7.54 14.77 8.37
N LEU A 270 -7.26 13.56 8.86
CA LEU A 270 -7.59 12.33 8.18
C LEU A 270 -9.10 12.18 7.97
N SER A 271 -9.90 12.54 8.97
CA SER A 271 -11.37 12.48 8.91
C SER A 271 -11.92 13.44 7.86
N ARG A 272 -11.27 14.60 7.64
CA ARG A 272 -11.61 15.52 6.54
C ARG A 272 -11.41 14.86 5.18
N VAL A 273 -10.27 14.20 4.94
CA VAL A 273 -10.00 13.48 3.68
C VAL A 273 -10.97 12.31 3.50
N ALA A 274 -11.20 11.54 4.57
CA ALA A 274 -12.15 10.42 4.57
C ALA A 274 -13.57 10.85 4.21
N ARG A 275 -14.03 12.00 4.73
CA ARG A 275 -15.35 12.57 4.43
C ARG A 275 -15.54 12.84 2.93
N ILE A 276 -14.48 13.22 2.22
CA ILE A 276 -14.53 13.48 0.78
C ILE A 276 -14.52 12.15 0.00
N LEU A 277 -13.69 11.18 0.41
CA LEU A 277 -13.53 9.90 -0.28
C LEU A 277 -14.73 8.96 -0.11
N LEU A 278 -15.33 8.92 1.07
CA LEU A 278 -16.38 7.97 1.43
C LEU A 278 -17.56 7.93 0.43
N PRO A 279 -18.18 9.08 0.07
CA PRO A 279 -19.34 9.05 -0.84
C PRO A 279 -18.98 8.73 -2.29
N LEU A 280 -17.72 8.88 -2.73
CA LEU A 280 -17.35 8.82 -4.17
C LEU A 280 -17.74 7.50 -4.83
N ALA A 281 -17.61 6.38 -4.12
CA ALA A 281 -18.00 5.07 -4.62
C ALA A 281 -19.51 4.88 -4.80
N VAL A 282 -20.33 5.75 -4.21
CA VAL A 282 -21.80 5.70 -4.25
C VAL A 282 -22.35 6.72 -5.23
N VAL A 283 -21.77 7.92 -5.25
CA VAL A 283 -22.27 9.06 -6.04
C VAL A 283 -21.62 9.19 -7.41
N GLY A 284 -20.46 8.55 -7.63
CA GLY A 284 -19.74 8.61 -8.89
C GLY A 284 -20.21 7.54 -9.87
N ASP A 285 -20.42 7.94 -11.13
CA ASP A 285 -20.81 7.04 -12.22
C ASP A 285 -19.60 6.33 -12.88
N PHE A 286 -18.38 6.58 -12.39
CA PHE A 286 -17.13 6.06 -12.93
C PHE A 286 -16.19 5.61 -11.80
N ASP A 287 -15.20 4.77 -12.12
CA ASP A 287 -14.15 4.31 -11.19
C ASP A 287 -14.66 3.77 -9.82
N VAL A 288 -15.91 3.32 -9.72
CA VAL A 288 -16.57 2.89 -8.47
C VAL A 288 -15.70 1.91 -7.66
N PHE A 289 -15.14 0.91 -8.34
CA PHE A 289 -14.24 -0.07 -7.71
C PHE A 289 -13.01 0.59 -7.08
N TYR A 290 -12.37 1.53 -7.79
CA TYR A 290 -11.16 2.22 -7.32
C TYR A 290 -11.47 3.17 -6.17
N PHE A 291 -12.65 3.81 -6.15
CA PHE A 291 -13.10 4.57 -4.98
C PHE A 291 -13.34 3.69 -3.76
N LYS A 292 -13.90 2.48 -3.94
CA LYS A 292 -14.00 1.51 -2.83
C LYS A 292 -12.61 1.07 -2.33
N ALA A 293 -11.66 0.83 -3.23
CA ALA A 293 -10.28 0.52 -2.85
C ALA A 293 -9.59 1.66 -2.08
N LEU A 294 -9.86 2.93 -2.45
CA LEU A 294 -9.36 4.07 -1.68
C LEU A 294 -9.93 4.13 -0.26
N ASN A 295 -11.17 3.68 -0.04
CA ASN A 295 -11.72 3.57 1.31
C ASN A 295 -10.98 2.55 2.19
N ILE A 296 -10.48 1.45 1.60
CA ILE A 296 -9.59 0.52 2.30
C ILE A 296 -8.28 1.22 2.68
N LEU A 297 -7.70 1.98 1.75
CA LEU A 297 -6.45 2.71 1.98
C LEU A 297 -6.56 3.73 3.12
N VAL A 298 -7.59 4.58 3.10
CA VAL A 298 -7.84 5.58 4.16
C VAL A 298 -8.01 4.93 5.52
N ARG A 299 -8.78 3.84 5.60
CA ARG A 299 -8.97 3.10 6.85
C ARG A 299 -7.69 2.45 7.33
N THR A 300 -6.85 1.98 6.41
CA THR A 300 -5.55 1.43 6.76
C THR A 300 -4.60 2.50 7.29
N CYS A 301 -4.56 3.69 6.67
CA CYS A 301 -3.82 4.83 7.21
C CYS A 301 -4.32 5.22 8.61
N ARG A 302 -5.65 5.20 8.84
CA ARG A 302 -6.22 5.42 10.17
C ARG A 302 -5.74 4.39 11.18
N LEU A 303 -5.80 3.10 10.81
CA LEU A 303 -5.32 1.99 11.63
C LEU A 303 -3.84 2.15 11.95
N LEU A 304 -3.00 2.53 10.99
CA LEU A 304 -1.57 2.77 11.19
C LEU A 304 -1.30 3.91 12.17
N ILE A 305 -2.01 5.04 12.06
CA ILE A 305 -1.85 6.19 12.97
C ILE A 305 -2.24 5.81 14.40
N LEU A 306 -3.38 5.15 14.58
CA LEU A 306 -3.85 4.71 15.89
C LEU A 306 -2.97 3.58 16.47
N TYR A 307 -2.45 2.70 15.62
CA TYR A 307 -1.46 1.71 16.01
C TYR A 307 -0.17 2.39 16.48
N GLN A 308 0.31 3.41 15.77
CA GLN A 308 1.48 4.20 16.15
C GLN A 308 1.29 4.90 17.50
N ALA A 309 0.09 5.38 17.82
CA ALA A 309 -0.18 5.92 19.15
C ALA A 309 0.11 4.85 20.24
N SER A 310 -0.38 3.63 20.05
CA SER A 310 -0.14 2.52 20.99
C SER A 310 1.34 2.12 21.05
N VAL A 311 2.01 2.04 19.90
CA VAL A 311 3.43 1.66 19.82
C VAL A 311 4.33 2.73 20.42
N SER A 312 4.11 4.01 20.13
CA SER A 312 4.92 5.11 20.68
C SER A 312 4.82 5.17 22.21
N ALA A 313 3.61 4.97 22.75
CA ALA A 313 3.41 4.85 24.19
C ALA A 313 4.14 3.61 24.75
N ARG A 314 4.01 2.43 24.12
CA ARG A 314 4.70 1.20 24.56
C ARG A 314 6.22 1.34 24.52
N GLN A 315 6.75 1.96 23.47
CA GLN A 315 8.18 2.18 23.29
C GLN A 315 8.76 2.97 24.46
N TYR A 316 8.06 3.97 24.99
CA TYR A 316 8.53 4.70 26.16
C TYR A 316 8.86 3.77 27.34
N PHE A 317 7.95 2.83 27.67
CA PHE A 317 8.17 1.89 28.79
C PHE A 317 9.28 0.89 28.51
N VAL A 318 9.36 0.38 27.27
CA VAL A 318 10.42 -0.56 26.86
C VAL A 318 11.80 0.08 26.96
N HIS A 319 11.98 1.31 26.46
CA HIS A 319 13.27 2.01 26.51
C HIS A 319 13.71 2.39 27.93
N LYS A 320 12.76 2.50 28.87
CA LYS A 320 13.06 2.76 30.28
C LYS A 320 13.23 1.48 31.10
N GLU A 321 13.17 0.32 30.46
CA GLU A 321 13.22 -1.00 31.11
C GLU A 321 12.16 -1.16 32.22
N ILE A 322 11.01 -0.48 32.05
CA ILE A 322 9.90 -0.53 32.99
C ILE A 322 8.96 -1.65 32.53
N ASP A 323 9.10 -2.84 33.12
CA ASP A 323 8.17 -3.95 32.89
C ASP A 323 6.87 -3.73 33.68
N ARG A 324 5.90 -3.08 33.02
CA ARG A 324 4.55 -2.90 33.56
C ARG A 324 3.53 -3.59 32.65
N PRO A 325 2.84 -4.65 33.10
CA PRO A 325 1.87 -5.37 32.28
C PRO A 325 0.66 -4.50 31.87
N PHE A 326 0.38 -3.43 32.62
CA PHE A 326 -0.72 -2.49 32.35
C PHE A 326 -0.23 -1.07 32.02
N TRP A 327 0.94 -0.95 31.36
CA TRP A 327 1.55 0.33 30.96
C TRP A 327 0.56 1.31 30.30
N PHE A 328 -0.41 0.80 29.53
CA PHE A 328 -1.42 1.60 28.85
C PHE A 328 -2.35 2.38 29.80
N ARG A 329 -2.39 2.04 31.10
CA ARG A 329 -3.15 2.77 32.13
C ARG A 329 -2.41 3.98 32.70
N GLU A 330 -1.11 4.06 32.49
CA GLU A 330 -0.26 5.15 33.00
C GLU A 330 -0.27 6.37 32.06
N VAL A 331 -0.55 6.15 30.77
CA VAL A 331 -0.65 7.22 29.77
C VAL A 331 -2.05 7.83 29.83
N ARG A 332 -2.17 8.98 30.51
CA ARG A 332 -3.45 9.64 30.80
C ARG A 332 -3.48 11.11 30.37
N PRO A 333 -3.61 11.39 29.06
CA PRO A 333 -3.81 12.77 28.62
C PRO A 333 -5.11 13.31 29.22
N TYR A 334 -5.02 14.46 29.88
CA TYR A 334 -6.14 15.09 30.60
C TYR A 334 -6.88 14.12 31.55
N GLY A 335 -6.17 13.13 32.11
CA GLY A 335 -6.76 12.11 32.99
C GLY A 335 -7.53 10.98 32.30
N LEU A 336 -7.59 10.95 30.96
CA LEU A 336 -8.36 9.99 30.18
C LEU A 336 -7.57 8.73 29.82
N LEU A 337 -8.21 7.56 29.84
CA LEU A 337 -7.63 6.28 29.41
C LEU A 337 -7.71 6.09 27.88
N ILE A 338 -7.12 7.02 27.14
CA ILE A 338 -7.33 7.12 25.69
C ILE A 338 -6.90 5.88 24.90
N LEU A 339 -5.84 5.19 25.34
CA LEU A 339 -5.30 4.02 24.64
C LEU A 339 -6.30 2.85 24.60
N ILE A 340 -7.20 2.74 25.58
CA ILE A 340 -8.27 1.74 25.56
C ILE A 340 -9.29 2.10 24.48
N THR A 341 -9.68 3.38 24.41
CA THR A 341 -10.61 3.88 23.40
C THR A 341 -10.06 3.68 21.99
N TRP A 342 -8.81 4.09 21.75
CA TRP A 342 -8.15 3.89 20.46
C TRP A 342 -7.88 2.41 20.15
N GLY A 343 -7.65 1.56 21.14
CA GLY A 343 -7.56 0.11 20.96
C GLY A 343 -8.88 -0.50 20.45
N LYS A 344 -10.01 -0.12 21.05
CA LYS A 344 -11.35 -0.53 20.56
C LYS A 344 -11.60 -0.02 19.14
N GLU A 345 -11.22 1.22 18.87
CA GLU A 345 -11.36 1.82 17.55
C GLU A 345 -10.50 1.10 16.50
N ASN A 346 -9.25 0.78 16.82
CA ASN A 346 -8.37 0.01 15.93
C ASN A 346 -8.98 -1.34 15.56
N MET A 347 -9.56 -2.05 16.52
CA MET A 347 -10.25 -3.32 16.26
C MET A 347 -11.38 -3.11 15.25
N ALA A 348 -12.28 -2.15 15.50
CA ALA A 348 -13.40 -1.85 14.61
C ALA A 348 -12.96 -1.40 13.20
N VAL A 349 -11.91 -0.58 13.10
CA VAL A 349 -11.35 -0.15 11.82
C VAL A 349 -10.74 -1.34 11.07
N SER A 350 -10.02 -2.22 11.77
CA SER A 350 -9.43 -3.43 11.18
C SER A 350 -10.49 -4.36 10.61
N GLU A 351 -11.54 -4.65 11.37
CA GLU A 351 -12.67 -5.45 10.89
C GLU A 351 -13.37 -4.78 9.70
N SER A 352 -13.55 -3.46 9.74
CA SER A 352 -14.16 -2.73 8.62
C SER A 352 -13.33 -2.80 7.34
N ILE A 353 -11.99 -2.84 7.43
CA ILE A 353 -11.12 -3.05 6.25
C ILE A 353 -11.40 -4.41 5.62
N LEU A 354 -11.49 -5.46 6.45
CA LEU A 354 -11.78 -6.81 5.98
C LEU A 354 -13.19 -6.92 5.38
N VAL A 355 -14.19 -6.25 5.96
CA VAL A 355 -15.55 -6.18 5.40
C VAL A 355 -15.55 -5.53 4.02
N LEU A 356 -14.89 -4.37 3.88
CA LEU A 356 -14.81 -3.68 2.58
C LEU A 356 -14.12 -4.53 1.51
N LEU A 357 -13.07 -5.28 1.87
CA LEU A 357 -12.42 -6.21 0.95
C LEU A 357 -13.41 -7.27 0.42
N LEU A 358 -14.28 -7.79 1.27
CA LEU A 358 -15.26 -8.81 0.87
C LEU A 358 -16.30 -8.27 -0.12
N GLU A 359 -16.60 -6.97 -0.06
CA GLU A 359 -17.53 -6.26 -0.94
C GLU A 359 -16.94 -5.92 -2.32
N LEU A 360 -15.61 -6.04 -2.51
CA LEU A 360 -14.96 -5.74 -3.79
C LEU A 360 -15.21 -6.84 -4.84
N ASP A 361 -15.23 -6.46 -6.13
CA ASP A 361 -15.27 -7.41 -7.24
C ASP A 361 -13.95 -8.20 -7.29
N VAL A 362 -14.04 -9.53 -7.20
CA VAL A 362 -12.88 -10.44 -7.21
C VAL A 362 -12.04 -10.27 -8.48
N ARG A 363 -12.68 -10.03 -9.63
CA ARG A 363 -12.00 -9.96 -10.94
C ARG A 363 -11.04 -8.77 -11.01
N LEU A 364 -11.48 -7.62 -10.50
CA LEU A 364 -10.67 -6.40 -10.42
C LEU A 364 -9.72 -6.42 -9.22
N LEU A 365 -10.10 -7.09 -8.13
CA LEU A 365 -9.24 -7.21 -6.95
C LEU A 365 -7.90 -7.88 -7.26
N GLY A 366 -7.88 -8.88 -8.15
CA GLY A 366 -6.64 -9.56 -8.54
C GLY A 366 -5.61 -8.63 -9.22
N THR A 367 -6.04 -7.52 -9.82
CA THR A 367 -5.14 -6.55 -10.48
C THR A 367 -4.64 -5.46 -9.55
N SER A 368 -5.06 -5.49 -8.28
CA SER A 368 -4.63 -4.51 -7.27
C SER A 368 -3.10 -4.51 -7.12
N PRO A 369 -2.49 -3.34 -6.90
CA PRO A 369 -1.12 -3.24 -6.44
C PRO A 369 -0.87 -4.04 -5.17
N ASP A 370 0.35 -4.52 -5.02
CA ASP A 370 0.74 -5.44 -3.96
C ASP A 370 0.53 -4.88 -2.55
N TYR A 371 0.70 -3.55 -2.40
CA TYR A 371 0.53 -2.87 -1.12
C TYR A 371 -0.90 -3.04 -0.55
N ILE A 372 -1.92 -3.21 -1.39
CA ILE A 372 -3.30 -3.46 -0.93
C ILE A 372 -3.34 -4.76 -0.12
N PHE A 373 -2.67 -5.81 -0.58
CA PHE A 373 -2.63 -7.08 0.13
C PHE A 373 -1.81 -7.00 1.42
N ASN A 374 -0.75 -6.18 1.46
CA ASN A 374 -0.02 -5.89 2.70
C ASN A 374 -0.90 -5.15 3.73
N MET A 375 -1.74 -4.23 3.28
CA MET A 375 -2.71 -3.54 4.13
C MET A 375 -3.77 -4.48 4.71
N ILE A 376 -4.29 -5.40 3.88
CA ILE A 376 -5.20 -6.45 4.34
C ILE A 376 -4.51 -7.36 5.35
N ALA A 377 -3.28 -7.79 5.08
CA ALA A 377 -2.49 -8.60 6.00
C ALA A 377 -2.28 -7.89 7.34
N PHE A 378 -1.98 -6.59 7.32
CA PHE A 378 -1.83 -5.78 8.52
C PHE A 378 -3.14 -5.70 9.33
N ALA A 379 -4.27 -5.43 8.69
CA ALA A 379 -5.58 -5.40 9.35
C ALA A 379 -5.96 -6.76 9.98
N ALA A 380 -5.78 -7.85 9.23
CA ALA A 380 -6.02 -9.21 9.72
C ALA A 380 -5.09 -9.57 10.89
N SER A 381 -3.81 -9.21 10.78
CA SER A 381 -2.82 -9.40 11.85
C SER A 381 -3.20 -8.63 13.11
N TYR A 382 -3.74 -7.43 12.97
CA TYR A 382 -4.19 -6.62 14.11
C TYR A 382 -5.38 -7.27 14.83
N VAL A 383 -6.37 -7.80 14.08
CA VAL A 383 -7.52 -8.53 14.65
C VAL A 383 -7.06 -9.72 15.48
N ILE A 384 -6.19 -10.56 14.90
CA ILE A 384 -5.67 -11.76 15.57
C ILE A 384 -4.76 -11.38 16.74
N GLY A 385 -3.83 -10.44 16.54
CA GLY A 385 -2.90 -9.99 17.57
C GLY A 385 -3.59 -9.35 18.77
N SER A 386 -4.68 -8.62 18.54
CA SER A 386 -5.50 -8.04 19.62
C SER A 386 -6.19 -9.13 20.45
N LYS A 387 -6.72 -10.18 19.80
CA LYS A 387 -7.28 -11.35 20.49
C LYS A 387 -6.23 -12.03 21.38
N PHE A 388 -5.03 -12.28 20.84
CA PHE A 388 -3.92 -12.81 21.63
C PHE A 388 -3.56 -11.92 22.83
N LEU A 389 -3.43 -10.61 22.62
CA LEU A 389 -3.07 -9.67 23.67
C LEU A 389 -4.11 -9.64 24.79
N VAL A 390 -5.40 -9.59 24.44
CA VAL A 390 -6.51 -9.57 25.40
C VAL A 390 -6.57 -10.89 26.17
N LEU A 391 -6.44 -12.02 25.48
CA LEU A 391 -6.43 -13.33 26.12
C LEU A 391 -5.25 -13.48 27.10
N GLN A 392 -4.04 -13.05 26.71
CA GLN A 392 -2.86 -13.14 27.57
C GLN A 392 -2.92 -12.18 28.75
N SER A 393 -3.41 -10.95 28.54
CA SER A 393 -3.38 -9.90 29.56
C SER A 393 -4.56 -9.98 30.52
N LEU A 394 -5.74 -10.39 30.04
CA LEU A 394 -6.99 -10.38 30.79
C LEU A 394 -7.58 -11.78 31.01
N GLY A 395 -7.11 -12.80 30.30
CA GLY A 395 -7.67 -14.15 30.39
C GLY A 395 -9.07 -14.27 29.78
N ILE A 396 -9.47 -13.33 28.92
CA ILE A 396 -10.81 -13.28 28.33
C ILE A 396 -10.68 -13.40 26.81
N ASP A 397 -11.54 -14.21 26.21
CA ASP A 397 -11.69 -14.22 24.75
C ASP A 397 -12.48 -12.99 24.28
N LEU A 398 -11.96 -12.31 23.25
CA LEU A 398 -12.58 -11.11 22.71
C LEU A 398 -13.77 -11.51 21.83
N PRO A 399 -15.02 -11.16 22.21
CA PRO A 399 -16.20 -11.57 21.47
C PRO A 399 -16.28 -10.87 20.11
N GLY A 400 -16.84 -11.54 19.10
CA GLY A 400 -17.06 -10.96 17.78
C GLY A 400 -17.20 -12.00 16.68
N SER A 401 -17.21 -11.52 15.43
CA SER A 401 -17.20 -12.37 14.23
C SER A 401 -15.83 -12.43 13.55
N GLY A 402 -14.76 -12.09 14.28
CA GLY A 402 -13.40 -11.98 13.76
C GLY A 402 -12.92 -13.23 13.02
N GLU A 403 -13.11 -14.42 13.60
CA GLU A 403 -12.71 -15.69 12.99
C GLU A 403 -13.44 -15.94 11.66
N LYS A 404 -14.77 -15.80 11.65
CA LYS A 404 -15.58 -15.98 10.43
C LYS A 404 -15.21 -14.95 9.36
N LEU A 405 -14.94 -13.72 9.77
CA LEU A 405 -14.49 -12.65 8.89
C LEU A 405 -13.13 -13.00 8.27
N LEU A 406 -12.17 -13.46 9.07
CA LEU A 406 -10.85 -13.91 8.61
C LEU A 406 -10.95 -15.09 7.64
N CYS A 407 -11.76 -16.11 7.93
CA CYS A 407 -11.98 -17.23 7.00
C CYS A 407 -12.52 -16.74 5.65
N ARG A 408 -13.54 -15.87 5.65
CA ARG A 408 -14.06 -15.29 4.41
C ARG A 408 -13.03 -14.44 3.67
N THR A 409 -12.18 -13.72 4.40
CA THR A 409 -11.07 -12.97 3.82
C THR A 409 -10.07 -13.90 3.13
N ILE A 410 -9.69 -15.01 3.77
CA ILE A 410 -8.81 -16.03 3.18
C ILE A 410 -9.42 -16.57 1.88
N ASP A 411 -10.71 -16.95 1.90
CA ASP A 411 -11.41 -17.44 0.72
C ASP A 411 -11.42 -16.42 -0.43
N LYS A 412 -11.73 -15.15 -0.12
CA LYS A 412 -11.75 -14.05 -1.09
C LYS A 412 -10.37 -13.82 -1.71
N LEU A 413 -9.31 -13.83 -0.91
CA LEU A 413 -7.92 -13.67 -1.36
C LEU A 413 -7.46 -14.84 -2.24
N ASN A 414 -7.88 -16.06 -1.91
CA ASN A 414 -7.62 -17.23 -2.76
C ASN A 414 -8.34 -17.12 -4.11
N GLN A 415 -9.59 -16.62 -4.13
CA GLN A 415 -10.36 -16.45 -5.36
C GLN A 415 -9.76 -15.39 -6.30
N CYS A 416 -9.11 -14.35 -5.79
CA CYS A 416 -8.48 -13.32 -6.63
C CYS A 416 -7.00 -13.59 -6.95
N SER A 417 -6.45 -14.72 -6.50
CA SER A 417 -5.07 -15.09 -6.78
C SER A 417 -4.89 -15.59 -8.22
N TYR A 418 -4.00 -14.95 -8.98
CA TYR A 418 -3.66 -15.40 -10.33
C TYR A 418 -2.66 -16.56 -10.33
N SER A 419 -1.68 -16.54 -9.41
CA SER A 419 -0.61 -17.54 -9.32
C SER A 419 -0.34 -17.96 -7.87
N PRO A 420 0.32 -19.12 -7.63
CA PRO A 420 0.73 -19.53 -6.29
C PRO A 420 1.62 -18.49 -5.59
N ASP A 421 2.44 -17.78 -6.35
CA ASP A 421 3.36 -16.75 -5.84
C ASP A 421 2.74 -15.35 -5.76
N SER A 422 1.46 -15.21 -6.12
CA SER A 422 0.79 -13.91 -6.13
C SER A 422 0.69 -13.31 -4.71
N PRO A 423 0.73 -11.98 -4.58
CA PRO A 423 0.59 -11.30 -3.29
C PRO A 423 -0.71 -11.66 -2.55
N ALA A 424 -1.81 -11.83 -3.28
CA ALA A 424 -3.09 -12.28 -2.71
C ALA A 424 -2.96 -13.66 -2.04
N ARG A 425 -2.30 -14.62 -2.71
CA ARG A 425 -2.07 -15.97 -2.18
C ARG A 425 -1.13 -15.98 -0.99
N LYS A 426 -0.05 -15.18 -1.04
CA LYS A 426 0.87 -15.00 0.10
C LYS A 426 0.14 -14.41 1.32
N CYS A 427 -0.69 -13.38 1.10
CA CYS A 427 -1.54 -12.78 2.13
C CYS A 427 -2.52 -13.81 2.74
N ALA A 428 -3.21 -14.58 1.90
CA ALA A 428 -4.12 -15.64 2.37
C ALA A 428 -3.40 -16.68 3.23
N THR A 429 -2.21 -17.13 2.79
CA THR A 429 -1.37 -18.09 3.52
C THR A 429 -0.95 -17.54 4.89
N LEU A 430 -0.48 -16.29 4.94
CA LEU A 430 -0.08 -15.65 6.20
C LEU A 430 -1.25 -15.58 7.19
N ILE A 431 -2.41 -15.10 6.74
CA ILE A 431 -3.61 -14.97 7.59
C ILE A 431 -4.07 -16.35 8.07
N SER A 432 -4.08 -17.35 7.19
CA SER A 432 -4.42 -18.73 7.55
C SER A 432 -3.50 -19.27 8.63
N TRP A 433 -2.19 -19.06 8.51
CA TRP A 433 -1.22 -19.53 9.50
C TRP A 433 -1.43 -18.83 10.86
N MET A 434 -1.63 -17.52 10.87
CA MET A 434 -1.91 -16.77 12.10
C MET A 434 -3.22 -17.21 12.77
N LEU A 435 -4.24 -17.54 11.97
CA LEU A 435 -5.52 -18.03 12.47
C LEU A 435 -5.36 -19.42 13.09
N SER A 436 -4.62 -20.34 12.45
CA SER A 436 -4.34 -21.65 13.03
C SER A 436 -3.57 -21.56 14.35
N LEU A 437 -2.59 -20.66 14.45
CA LEU A 437 -1.89 -20.42 15.73
C LEU A 437 -2.85 -19.95 16.84
N TRP A 438 -3.86 -19.14 16.49
CA TRP A 438 -4.89 -18.70 17.43
C TRP A 438 -5.79 -19.85 17.87
N GLU A 439 -6.24 -20.68 16.93
CA GLU A 439 -7.06 -21.86 17.20
C GLU A 439 -6.34 -22.88 18.09
N ASP A 440 -5.06 -23.16 17.81
CA ASP A 440 -4.22 -24.02 18.64
C ASP A 440 -4.06 -23.45 20.05
N LYS A 441 -3.89 -22.13 20.17
CA LYS A 441 -3.80 -21.46 21.47
C LYS A 441 -5.08 -21.61 22.26
N LEU A 442 -6.25 -21.43 21.63
CA LEU A 442 -7.55 -21.62 22.27
C LEU A 442 -7.74 -23.09 22.71
N ALA A 443 -7.38 -24.06 21.87
CA ALA A 443 -7.46 -25.48 22.20
C ALA A 443 -6.54 -25.88 23.37
N SER A 444 -5.41 -25.18 23.55
CA SER A 444 -4.49 -25.41 24.67
C SER A 444 -4.97 -24.88 26.02
N LEU A 445 -6.04 -24.07 26.05
CA LEU A 445 -6.58 -23.54 27.30
C LEU A 445 -7.44 -24.60 27.99
N ASP A 446 -6.99 -25.06 29.15
CA ASP A 446 -7.71 -25.99 30.00
C ASP A 446 -9.00 -25.34 30.56
N PRO A 447 -10.21 -25.85 30.25
CA PRO A 447 -11.46 -25.27 30.73
C PRO A 447 -11.60 -25.28 32.26
N GLN A 448 -10.75 -26.02 32.99
CA GLN A 448 -10.84 -26.21 34.44
C GLN A 448 -9.86 -25.38 35.28
N LYS A 449 -8.98 -24.56 34.68
CA LYS A 449 -8.07 -23.72 35.45
C LYS A 449 -8.70 -22.35 35.73
N PRO A 450 -9.05 -22.01 36.98
CA PRO A 450 -9.58 -20.68 37.28
C PRO A 450 -8.53 -19.61 36.97
N PHE A 451 -8.96 -18.58 36.24
CA PHE A 451 -8.15 -17.41 35.95
C PHE A 451 -7.72 -16.71 37.25
N PRO A 452 -6.51 -16.11 37.30
CA PRO A 452 -6.02 -15.46 38.51
C PRO A 452 -6.98 -14.36 39.01
N PRO A 453 -7.11 -14.15 40.33
CA PRO A 453 -8.25 -13.42 40.94
C PRO A 453 -8.32 -11.91 40.68
N ASN A 454 -7.50 -11.34 39.81
CA ASN A 454 -7.40 -9.89 39.64
C ASN A 454 -8.37 -9.30 38.59
N CYS A 455 -9.32 -10.09 38.07
CA CYS A 455 -10.26 -9.70 37.02
C CYS A 455 -11.65 -9.23 37.52
N HIS A 456 -11.79 -8.74 38.75
CA HIS A 456 -13.11 -8.34 39.29
C HIS A 456 -13.66 -6.96 38.86
N TYR A 457 -12.99 -6.21 37.97
CA TYR A 457 -13.38 -4.82 37.67
C TYR A 457 -13.88 -4.54 36.24
N PHE A 458 -14.10 -5.55 35.39
CA PHE A 458 -14.52 -5.31 34.00
C PHE A 458 -16.02 -5.47 33.71
N HIS A 459 -16.87 -5.80 34.69
CA HIS A 459 -18.32 -5.90 34.50
C HIS A 459 -19.08 -4.55 34.45
N ARG A 460 -18.38 -3.42 34.33
CA ARG A 460 -19.01 -2.11 34.14
C ARG A 460 -18.28 -1.24 33.11
N PHE A 461 -18.14 -1.69 31.86
CA PHE A 461 -17.79 -0.81 30.74
C PHE A 461 -18.37 -1.27 29.41
#